data_AF-A0A8T9Q3R9-F1
#
_entry.id   AF-A0A8T9Q3R9-F1
#
_cell.length_a   1.000
_cell.length_b   1.000
_cell.length_c   1.000
_cell.angle_alpha   90.00
_cell.angle_beta   90.00
_cell.angle_gamma   90.00
#
_symmetry.space_group_name_H-M   'P 1'
#
loop_
_entity.id
_entity.type
_entity.pdbx_description
1 polymer ?
#
loop_
_entity_poly.entity_id
_entity_poly.type
_entity_poly.pdbx_seq_one_letter_code
_entity_poly.pdbx_strand_id
1 'polypeptide(L)'
;MLMAAGLSFVGAAPRGFNAYPPAAAPVQAERLGRGLVAVAQPDGRIFLSWRLLASDPATASFTLYRHLGNGQKVKLTSQPTTRTNWLDKVDVSSNAPAVAYSVELAGTKSGLVEQAAIWPQSFLRVPLRIPAGAP
;
A
#
# COMPACT_ATOMS: atom_id res chain seq x y z
N MET A 1 18.62 49.42 59.12
CA MET A 1 19.43 50.48 58.51
C MET A 1 19.90 49.99 57.14
N LEU A 2 19.40 50.65 56.10
CA LEU A 2 19.73 50.65 54.66
C LEU A 2 19.72 49.34 53.81
N MET A 3 18.63 49.24 53.03
CA MET A 3 18.50 48.97 51.58
C MET A 3 19.76 48.80 50.71
N ALA A 4 19.70 47.86 49.76
CA ALA A 4 19.90 48.13 48.33
C ALA A 4 19.41 46.95 47.45
N ALA A 5 18.61 47.27 46.44
CA ALA A 5 18.08 46.37 45.42
C ALA A 5 19.06 46.22 44.24
N GLY A 6 19.13 45.03 43.65
CA GLY A 6 19.83 44.77 42.39
C GLY A 6 18.91 44.07 41.40
N LEU A 7 18.53 44.77 40.33
CA LEU A 7 17.85 44.21 39.17
C LEU A 7 18.82 43.30 38.41
N SER A 8 18.38 42.08 38.08
CA SER A 8 19.00 41.27 37.04
C SER A 8 17.95 40.86 36.01
N PHE A 9 18.24 41.22 34.76
CA PHE A 9 17.40 41.02 33.59
C PHE A 9 17.03 39.55 33.35
N VAL A 10 15.75 39.30 33.11
CA VAL A 10 15.30 38.08 32.41
C VAL A 10 15.75 38.20 30.97
N GLY A 11 16.70 37.36 30.55
CA GLY A 11 17.05 37.20 29.14
C GLY A 11 15.85 36.67 28.36
N ALA A 12 15.22 37.52 27.54
CA ALA A 12 14.21 37.11 26.60
C ALA A 12 14.87 36.28 25.49
N ALA A 13 14.60 34.98 25.45
CA ALA A 13 14.89 34.17 24.28
C ALA A 13 14.11 34.76 23.08
N PRO A 14 14.72 34.94 21.90
CA PRO A 14 13.96 35.31 20.73
C PRO A 14 13.03 34.13 20.42
N ARG A 15 11.72 34.31 20.65
CA ARG A 15 10.71 33.45 20.03
C ARG A 15 10.72 33.77 18.56
N GLY A 16 11.67 33.18 17.83
CA GLY A 16 11.56 33.04 16.40
C GLY A 16 10.24 32.33 16.15
N PHE A 17 9.26 33.07 15.63
CA PHE A 17 8.11 32.47 14.99
C PHE A 17 8.68 31.74 13.78
N ASN A 18 9.05 30.47 13.95
CA ASN A 18 9.09 29.56 12.81
C ASN A 18 7.66 29.52 12.31
N ALA A 19 7.36 30.38 11.33
CA ALA A 19 6.14 30.29 10.56
C ALA A 19 6.20 28.91 9.88
N TYR A 20 5.54 27.94 10.50
CA TYR A 20 5.29 26.67 9.84
C TYR A 20 4.56 27.03 8.55
N PRO A 21 5.04 26.61 7.37
CA PRO A 21 4.32 26.89 6.14
C PRO A 21 2.88 26.39 6.35
N PRO A 22 1.86 27.17 5.93
CA PRO A 22 0.48 26.75 6.09
C PRO A 22 0.33 25.36 5.48
N ALA A 23 -0.26 24.44 6.26
CA ALA A 23 -0.60 23.13 5.75
C ALA A 23 -1.38 23.31 4.44
N ALA A 24 -0.94 22.64 3.37
CA ALA A 24 -1.59 22.75 2.07
C ALA A 24 -3.09 22.45 2.21
N ALA A 25 -3.93 23.24 1.54
CA ALA A 25 -5.37 23.02 1.53
C ALA A 25 -5.69 21.59 1.06
N PRO A 26 -6.68 20.90 1.65
CA PRO A 26 -7.03 19.55 1.26
C PRO A 26 -7.45 19.53 -0.21
N VAL A 27 -6.77 18.70 -1.01
CA VAL A 27 -7.11 18.48 -2.43
C VAL A 27 -8.13 17.35 -2.52
N GLN A 28 -9.20 17.55 -3.29
CA GLN A 28 -10.11 16.46 -3.63
C GLN A 28 -9.37 15.42 -4.48
N ALA A 29 -9.29 14.19 -3.98
CA ALA A 29 -8.66 13.06 -4.66
C ALA A 29 -9.65 11.89 -4.82
N GLU A 30 -9.38 11.03 -5.81
CA GLU A 30 -10.18 9.82 -6.04
C GLU A 30 -10.04 8.83 -4.87
N ARG A 31 -11.15 8.15 -4.55
CA ARG A 31 -11.13 7.03 -3.60
C ARG A 31 -10.73 5.75 -4.35
N LEU A 32 -9.45 5.38 -4.22
CA LEU A 32 -8.90 4.21 -4.89
C LEU A 32 -8.94 2.96 -4.00
N GLY A 33 -9.15 1.81 -4.65
CA GLY A 33 -8.80 0.51 -4.10
C GLY A 33 -7.29 0.28 -4.09
N ARG A 34 -6.87 -0.82 -3.47
CA ARG A 34 -5.47 -1.22 -3.37
C ARG A 34 -4.87 -1.56 -4.74
N GLY A 35 -5.70 -1.93 -5.71
CA GLY A 35 -5.27 -2.18 -7.09
C GLY A 35 -4.29 -3.32 -7.18
N LEU A 36 -4.56 -4.40 -6.44
CA LEU A 36 -3.70 -5.57 -6.45
C LEU A 36 -3.79 -6.25 -7.83
N VAL A 37 -2.64 -6.53 -8.43
CA VAL A 37 -2.54 -7.32 -9.65
C VAL A 37 -1.57 -8.47 -9.43
N ALA A 38 -1.95 -9.64 -9.93
CA ALA A 38 -1.13 -10.86 -9.95
C ALA A 38 -0.94 -11.30 -11.40
N VAL A 39 0.30 -11.40 -11.86
CA VAL A 39 0.64 -11.75 -13.24
C VAL A 39 1.54 -12.98 -13.25
N ALA A 40 1.16 -14.01 -14.01
CA ALA A 40 2.00 -15.16 -14.24
C ALA A 40 3.19 -14.80 -15.13
N GLN A 41 4.38 -15.22 -14.70
CA GLN A 41 5.62 -15.07 -15.45
C GLN A 41 5.95 -16.36 -16.22
N PRO A 42 6.74 -16.28 -17.31
CA PRO A 42 7.08 -17.46 -18.12
C PRO A 42 7.77 -18.60 -17.35
N ASP A 43 8.43 -18.28 -16.23
CA ASP A 43 9.14 -19.23 -15.38
C ASP A 43 8.29 -19.80 -14.23
N GLY A 44 6.97 -19.66 -14.31
CA GLY A 44 6.01 -20.21 -13.34
C GLY A 44 5.86 -19.37 -12.06
N ARG A 45 6.66 -18.32 -11.88
CA ARG A 45 6.52 -17.39 -10.75
C ARG A 45 5.34 -16.44 -10.96
N ILE A 46 4.81 -15.90 -9.88
CA ILE A 46 3.74 -14.89 -9.94
C ILE A 46 4.29 -13.54 -9.46
N PHE A 47 4.25 -12.53 -10.33
CA PHE A 47 4.55 -11.15 -9.98
C PHE A 47 3.30 -10.46 -9.41
N LEU A 48 3.46 -9.81 -8.27
CA LEU A 48 2.41 -9.07 -7.57
C LEU A 48 2.82 -7.60 -7.47
N SER A 49 1.87 -6.69 -7.66
CA SER A 49 2.03 -5.27 -7.35
C SER A 49 0.72 -4.64 -6.91
N TRP A 50 0.81 -3.58 -6.10
CA TRP A 50 -0.33 -2.84 -5.57
C TRP A 50 0.04 -1.37 -5.33
N ARG A 51 -0.96 -0.54 -5.02
CA ARG A 51 -0.76 0.88 -4.73
C ARG A 51 -0.33 1.10 -3.29
N LEU A 52 0.60 2.03 -3.07
CA LEU A 52 0.69 2.80 -1.84
C LEU A 52 -0.27 3.99 -1.99
N LEU A 53 -1.26 4.11 -1.10
CA LEU A 53 -2.29 5.13 -1.18
C LEU A 53 -1.87 6.36 -0.38
N ALA A 54 -2.32 7.55 -0.80
CA ALA A 54 -2.09 8.79 -0.05
C ALA A 54 -2.68 8.77 1.36
N SER A 55 -3.70 7.93 1.60
CA SER A 55 -4.33 7.72 2.90
C SER A 55 -3.58 6.73 3.79
N ASP A 56 -2.56 6.05 3.28
CA ASP A 56 -1.77 5.13 4.08
C ASP A 56 -0.81 5.91 4.99
N PRO A 57 -0.51 5.39 6.20
CA PRO A 57 0.50 6.00 7.05
C PRO A 57 1.88 5.93 6.38
N ALA A 58 2.78 6.86 6.69
CA ALA A 58 4.15 6.85 6.18
C ALA A 58 4.93 5.56 6.54
N THR A 59 4.50 4.86 7.59
CA THR A 59 5.06 3.58 8.05
C THR A 59 4.31 2.36 7.49
N ALA A 60 3.53 2.55 6.42
CA ALA A 60 2.74 1.48 5.81
C ALA A 60 3.61 0.28 5.44
N SER A 61 3.10 -0.88 5.82
CA SER A 61 3.66 -2.18 5.45
C SER A 61 2.54 -3.16 5.18
N PHE A 62 2.83 -4.19 4.40
CA PHE A 62 1.83 -5.04 3.78
C PHE A 62 2.09 -6.50 4.08
N THR A 63 1.03 -7.25 4.40
CA THR A 63 1.08 -8.71 4.47
C THR A 63 0.42 -9.28 3.23
N LEU A 64 1.07 -10.24 2.58
CA LEU A 64 0.54 -10.89 1.39
C LEU A 64 0.11 -12.33 1.68
N TYR A 65 -0.94 -12.74 1.00
CA TYR A 65 -1.48 -14.10 1.08
C TYR A 65 -1.72 -14.67 -0.32
N ARG A 66 -1.42 -15.96 -0.46
CA ARG A 66 -1.79 -16.80 -1.60
C ARG A 66 -3.00 -17.65 -1.23
N HIS A 67 -4.01 -17.65 -2.08
CA HIS A 67 -5.21 -18.47 -1.94
C HIS A 67 -5.08 -19.66 -2.87
N LEU A 68 -5.30 -20.86 -2.35
CA LEU A 68 -5.21 -22.12 -3.07
C LEU A 68 -6.60 -22.64 -3.46
N GLY A 69 -6.67 -23.45 -4.53
CA GLY A 69 -7.94 -24.01 -5.03
C GLY A 69 -8.68 -24.90 -4.02
N ASN A 70 -8.02 -25.37 -2.97
CA ASN A 70 -8.62 -26.12 -1.86
C ASN A 70 -9.14 -25.23 -0.71
N GLY A 71 -9.14 -23.90 -0.89
CA GLY A 71 -9.59 -22.94 0.12
C GLY A 71 -8.54 -22.53 1.16
N GLN A 72 -7.32 -23.09 1.11
CA GLN A 72 -6.25 -22.69 2.03
C GLN A 72 -5.71 -21.31 1.70
N LYS A 73 -5.43 -20.52 2.75
CA LYS A 73 -4.76 -19.22 2.67
C LYS A 73 -3.36 -19.32 3.25
N VAL A 74 -2.34 -19.13 2.41
CA VAL A 74 -0.92 -19.21 2.77
C VAL A 74 -0.33 -17.80 2.88
N LYS A 75 0.25 -17.45 4.02
CA LYS A 75 0.97 -16.18 4.21
C LYS A 75 2.32 -16.24 3.49
N LEU A 76 2.62 -15.25 2.66
CA LEU A 76 3.85 -15.21 1.85
C LEU A 76 5.00 -14.44 2.53
N THR A 77 4.65 -13.42 3.31
CA THR A 77 5.61 -12.53 3.97
C THR A 77 5.84 -12.98 5.41
N SER A 78 7.07 -13.33 5.80
CA SER A 78 7.39 -13.66 7.19
C SER A 78 7.15 -12.49 8.14
N GLN A 79 7.49 -11.27 7.70
CA GLN A 79 7.16 -9.98 8.31
C GLN A 79 6.53 -9.06 7.27
N PRO A 80 5.65 -8.11 7.65
CA PRO A 80 5.09 -7.15 6.71
C PRO A 80 6.17 -6.42 5.89
N THR A 81 5.94 -6.26 4.59
CA THR A 81 6.87 -5.61 3.67
C THR A 81 6.50 -4.16 3.42
N THR A 82 7.47 -3.25 3.36
CA THR A 82 7.26 -1.85 2.92
C THR A 82 7.27 -1.71 1.40
N ARG A 83 7.67 -2.75 0.67
CA ARG A 83 7.61 -2.77 -0.79
C ARG A 83 6.16 -2.88 -1.26
N THR A 84 5.88 -2.36 -2.44
CA THR A 84 4.57 -2.43 -3.11
C THR A 84 4.52 -3.45 -4.24
N ASN A 85 5.50 -4.36 -4.24
CA ASN A 85 5.56 -5.49 -5.16
C ASN A 85 6.14 -6.72 -4.45
N TRP A 86 5.86 -7.89 -5.03
CA TRP A 86 6.36 -9.17 -4.56
C TRP A 86 6.50 -10.14 -5.73
N LEU A 87 7.51 -11.01 -5.68
CA LEU A 87 7.65 -12.09 -6.64
C LEU A 87 7.49 -13.40 -5.88
N ASP A 88 6.32 -14.02 -6.03
CA ASP A 88 6.04 -15.31 -5.42
C ASP A 88 6.72 -16.39 -6.25
N LYS A 89 7.72 -17.05 -5.65
CA LYS A 89 8.58 -18.04 -6.31
C LYS A 89 7.94 -19.44 -6.36
N VAL A 90 6.62 -19.53 -6.25
CA VAL A 90 5.87 -20.76 -5.90
C VAL A 90 6.46 -22.03 -6.50
N ASP A 91 6.82 -22.95 -5.61
CA ASP A 91 7.03 -24.37 -5.89
C ASP A 91 5.69 -25.08 -5.60
N VAL A 92 5.02 -25.62 -6.62
CA VAL A 92 3.67 -26.20 -6.54
C VAL A 92 3.69 -27.63 -5.96
N SER A 93 4.37 -27.82 -4.83
CA SER A 93 4.33 -29.08 -4.06
C SER A 93 3.07 -29.20 -3.19
N SER A 94 2.18 -28.19 -3.16
CA SER A 94 0.85 -28.34 -2.60
C SER A 94 -0.09 -28.99 -3.61
N ASN A 95 -0.84 -30.01 -3.20
CA ASN A 95 -1.87 -30.72 -4.00
C ASN A 95 -2.98 -29.83 -4.62
N ALA A 96 -2.92 -28.49 -4.46
CA ALA A 96 -3.82 -27.52 -5.06
C ALA A 96 -3.05 -26.29 -5.60
N PRO A 97 -3.38 -25.81 -6.82
CA PRO A 97 -2.73 -24.64 -7.42
C PRO A 97 -3.18 -23.33 -6.76
N ALA A 98 -2.40 -22.27 -6.96
CA ALA A 98 -2.79 -20.91 -6.60
C ALA A 98 -3.93 -20.43 -7.50
N VAL A 99 -4.97 -19.82 -6.90
CA VAL A 99 -6.13 -19.28 -7.63
C VAL A 99 -6.25 -17.76 -7.51
N ALA A 100 -5.75 -17.18 -6.42
CA ALA A 100 -5.79 -15.75 -6.18
C ALA A 100 -4.73 -15.32 -5.16
N TYR A 101 -4.55 -14.01 -5.05
CA TYR A 101 -3.72 -13.36 -4.04
C TYR A 101 -4.52 -12.29 -3.29
N SER A 102 -4.15 -12.00 -2.05
CA SER A 102 -4.62 -10.81 -1.35
C SER A 102 -3.48 -10.08 -0.67
N VAL A 103 -3.67 -8.77 -0.49
CA VAL A 103 -2.75 -7.91 0.25
C VAL A 103 -3.53 -7.17 1.33
N GLU A 104 -2.93 -7.05 2.50
CA GLU A 104 -3.52 -6.42 3.68
C GLU A 104 -2.54 -5.38 4.25
N LEU A 105 -3.03 -4.18 4.58
CA LEU A 105 -2.24 -3.18 5.31
C LEU A 105 -2.03 -3.65 6.75
N ALA A 106 -0.78 -3.85 7.15
CA ALA A 106 -0.44 -4.35 8.48
C ALA A 106 -0.87 -3.37 9.59
N GLY A 107 -1.21 -3.93 10.76
CA GLY A 107 -1.59 -3.16 11.94
C GLY A 107 -3.02 -2.62 11.93
N THR A 108 -3.83 -2.94 10.92
CA THR A 108 -5.24 -2.54 10.85
C THR A 108 -6.17 -3.75 11.02
N LYS A 109 -7.16 -3.65 11.94
CA LYS A 109 -8.14 -4.73 12.18
C LYS A 109 -9.20 -4.87 11.06
N SER A 110 -9.27 -3.88 10.17
CA SER A 110 -10.20 -3.79 9.05
C SER A 110 -9.48 -3.19 7.84
N GLY A 111 -8.30 -3.73 7.52
CA GLY A 111 -7.56 -3.31 6.33
C GLY A 111 -8.40 -3.56 5.08
N LEU A 112 -8.21 -2.72 4.05
CA LEU A 112 -8.70 -3.02 2.71
C LEU A 112 -8.08 -4.35 2.27
N VAL A 113 -8.86 -5.43 2.32
CA VAL A 113 -8.48 -6.71 1.75
C VAL A 113 -8.96 -6.71 0.31
N GLU A 114 -8.02 -6.57 -0.61
CA GLU A 114 -8.32 -6.73 -2.04
C GLU A 114 -7.76 -8.07 -2.51
N GLN A 115 -8.61 -8.83 -3.20
CA GLN A 115 -8.23 -10.09 -3.84
C GLN A 115 -8.05 -9.88 -5.34
N ALA A 116 -7.02 -10.53 -5.89
CA ALA A 116 -6.72 -10.51 -7.31
C ALA A 116 -6.57 -11.93 -7.84
N ALA A 117 -7.32 -12.26 -8.89
CA ALA A 117 -7.09 -13.47 -9.68
C ALA A 117 -5.79 -13.32 -10.49
N ILE A 118 -5.19 -14.46 -10.85
CA ILE A 118 -3.94 -14.50 -11.61
C ILE A 118 -4.21 -14.24 -13.08
N TRP A 119 -3.55 -13.24 -13.65
CA TRP A 119 -3.56 -13.00 -15.08
C TRP A 119 -2.54 -13.94 -15.76
N PRO A 120 -2.93 -14.70 -16.79
CA PRO A 120 -2.03 -15.62 -17.47
C PRO A 120 -0.99 -14.90 -18.36
N GLN A 121 -1.16 -13.61 -18.58
CA GLN A 121 -0.33 -12.77 -19.45
C GLN A 121 -0.20 -11.37 -18.86
N SER A 122 0.82 -10.62 -19.29
CA SER A 122 1.13 -9.28 -18.76
C SER A 122 0.21 -8.16 -19.27
N PHE A 123 -1.01 -8.50 -19.70
CA PHE A 123 -2.04 -7.54 -20.09
C PHE A 123 -3.44 -8.04 -19.73
N LEU A 124 -4.33 -7.09 -19.43
CA LEU A 124 -5.76 -7.35 -19.29
C LEU A 124 -6.47 -7.05 -20.60
N ARG A 125 -7.08 -8.07 -21.19
CA ARG A 125 -7.93 -7.87 -22.38
C ARG A 125 -9.30 -7.37 -21.93
N VAL A 126 -9.64 -6.14 -22.31
CA VAL A 126 -10.98 -5.59 -22.15
C VAL A 126 -11.69 -5.64 -23.51
N PRO A 127 -12.70 -6.51 -23.71
CA PRO A 127 -13.39 -6.59 -24.98
C PRO A 127 -14.17 -5.30 -25.24
N LEU A 128 -13.96 -4.70 -26.41
CA LEU A 128 -14.67 -3.51 -26.83
C LEU A 128 -15.93 -3.88 -27.60
N ARG A 129 -17.01 -3.16 -27.35
CA ARG A 129 -18.17 -3.13 -28.24
C ARG A 129 -17.99 -1.96 -29.19
N ILE A 130 -17.36 -2.23 -30.32
CA ILE A 130 -17.09 -1.21 -31.33
C ILE A 130 -18.43 -0.85 -32.00
N PRO A 131 -18.87 0.42 -31.97
CA PRO A 131 -20.06 0.83 -32.71
C PRO A 131 -19.92 0.55 -34.21
N ALA A 132 -21.04 0.27 -34.88
CA ALA A 132 -21.03 0.18 -36.34
C ALA A 132 -20.52 1.49 -36.95
N GLY A 133 -19.69 1.40 -37.97
CA GLY A 133 -19.21 2.57 -38.71
C GLY A 133 -20.36 3.31 -39.40
N ALA A 134 -20.17 4.61 -39.63
CA ALA A 134 -20.98 5.31 -40.63
C ALA A 134 -20.67 4.72 -42.03
N PRO A 135 -21.66 4.63 -42.94
CA PRO A 135 -21.49 4.06 -44.28
C PRO A 135 -20.49 4.83 -45.14
#